data_AF-A0A7S1YI75-F1
#
_entry.id   AF-A0A7S1YI75-F1
#
_cell.length_a   1.000
_cell.length_b   1.000
_cell.length_c   1.000
_cell.angle_alpha   90.00
_cell.angle_beta   90.00
_cell.angle_gamma   90.00
#
_symmetry.space_group_name_H-M   'P 1'
#
loop_
_entity.id
_entity.type
_entity.pdbx_description
1 polymer ?
#
loop_
_entity_poly.entity_id
_entity_poly.type
_entity_poly.pdbx_seq_one_letter_code
_entity_poly.pdbx_strand_id
1 'polypeptide(L)'
;EKERLGIVDFLSDVLDAPDAVRAALLENAALDKIAVLRDDSFIDGVLNDGRVNYLYTPTQNVVAQRSRYGNRELVMRNKSMSGKVARVLGAGDSSNTEGQVHDLQERIQDAQVRGRQIDVQIESVQDKAVALQKELGVVKEEADKFKGAVQRRFRLEAKIATKRRDLADAKEFQGERERAKLLERQKDVLATRVQTVKEAMALAKDVTEAQRRYDEAALLRLNAQLDVEEAHRAVKEASVDLGKYELALEEADRAFVYAKDN
;
A
#
# COMPACT_ATOMS: atom_id res chain seq x y z
N GLU A 1 47.31 48.45 -35.63
CA GLU A 1 47.82 49.72 -36.20
C GLU A 1 46.70 50.52 -36.88
N LYS A 2 45.90 49.92 -37.79
CA LYS A 2 44.71 50.53 -38.41
C LYS A 2 43.77 51.27 -37.42
N GLU A 3 43.41 50.61 -36.31
CA GLU A 3 42.54 51.22 -35.28
C GLU A 3 43.15 52.43 -34.56
N ARG A 4 44.48 52.48 -34.41
CA ARG A 4 45.17 53.63 -33.76
C ARG A 4 45.17 54.87 -34.65
N LEU A 5 45.11 54.67 -35.97
CA LEU A 5 45.01 55.73 -36.98
C LEU A 5 43.56 56.02 -37.39
N GLY A 6 42.56 55.40 -36.72
CA GLY A 6 41.14 55.61 -37.03
C GLY A 6 40.69 55.10 -38.40
N ILE A 7 41.50 54.27 -39.07
CA ILE A 7 41.17 53.65 -40.35
C ILE A 7 40.19 52.49 -40.08
N VAL A 8 38.99 52.60 -40.63
CA VAL A 8 37.96 51.55 -40.58
C VAL A 8 38.37 50.42 -41.50
N ASP A 9 38.59 50.72 -42.77
CA ASP A 9 39.17 49.80 -43.75
C ASP A 9 39.59 50.55 -45.03
N PHE A 10 40.09 49.82 -46.03
CA PHE A 10 40.32 50.38 -47.36
C PHE A 10 39.06 50.31 -48.21
N LEU A 11 38.95 51.20 -49.19
CA LEU A 11 37.76 51.27 -50.04
C LEU A 11 37.53 49.97 -50.83
N SER A 12 38.59 49.20 -51.09
CA SER A 12 38.50 47.85 -51.67
C SER A 12 37.72 46.85 -50.83
N ASP A 13 37.76 47.00 -49.51
CA ASP A 13 37.25 46.02 -48.55
C ASP A 13 35.80 46.34 -48.16
N VAL A 14 35.39 47.60 -48.35
CA VAL A 14 34.04 48.11 -48.03
C VAL A 14 33.07 47.96 -49.22
N LEU A 15 33.58 47.90 -50.45
CA LEU A 15 32.75 47.83 -51.65
C LEU A 15 32.31 46.39 -51.95
N ASP A 16 31.01 46.13 -51.84
CA ASP A 16 30.40 44.88 -52.30
C ASP A 16 30.13 44.95 -53.81
N ALA A 17 31.05 44.40 -54.61
CA ALA A 17 30.99 44.41 -56.06
C ALA A 17 31.48 43.08 -56.66
N PRO A 18 30.93 42.65 -57.81
CA PRO A 18 31.41 41.47 -58.52
C PRO A 18 32.91 41.54 -58.82
N ASP A 19 33.61 40.41 -58.74
CA ASP A 19 35.08 40.34 -58.81
C ASP A 19 35.68 41.04 -60.04
N ALA A 20 35.03 40.95 -61.20
CA ALA A 20 35.46 41.61 -62.43
C ALA A 20 35.43 43.15 -62.33
N VAL A 21 34.42 43.71 -61.65
CA VAL A 21 34.29 45.15 -61.42
C VAL A 21 35.28 45.60 -60.36
N ARG A 22 35.45 44.80 -59.29
CA ARG A 22 36.44 45.08 -58.24
C ARG A 22 37.87 45.12 -58.80
N ALA A 23 38.24 44.18 -59.66
CA ALA A 23 39.55 44.15 -60.33
C ALA A 23 39.77 45.39 -61.21
N ALA A 24 38.78 45.78 -62.02
CA ALA A 24 38.87 46.96 -62.87
C ALA A 24 39.00 48.26 -62.04
N LEU A 25 38.32 48.36 -60.89
CA LEU A 25 38.42 49.52 -60.01
C LEU A 25 39.73 49.56 -59.23
N LEU A 26 40.28 48.41 -58.85
CA LEU A 26 41.61 48.33 -58.24
C LEU A 26 42.69 48.82 -59.21
N GLU A 27 42.62 48.43 -60.49
CA GLU A 27 43.58 48.85 -61.50
C GLU A 27 43.46 50.34 -61.86
N ASN A 28 42.23 50.84 -62.06
CA ASN A 28 42.01 52.21 -62.54
C ASN A 28 42.00 53.27 -61.43
N ALA A 29 41.54 52.92 -60.23
CA ALA A 29 41.32 53.86 -59.14
C ALA A 29 42.15 53.56 -57.88
N ALA A 30 42.95 52.48 -57.87
CA ALA A 30 43.80 52.09 -56.75
C ALA A 30 43.06 52.09 -55.40
N LEU A 31 41.88 51.45 -55.37
CA LEU A 31 40.99 51.42 -54.19
C LEU A 31 41.66 50.82 -52.94
N ASP A 32 42.66 49.96 -53.13
CA ASP A 32 43.51 49.36 -52.08
C ASP A 32 44.39 50.39 -51.35
N LYS A 33 44.58 51.58 -51.93
CA LYS A 33 45.41 52.67 -51.38
C LYS A 33 44.59 53.83 -50.84
N ILE A 34 43.26 53.70 -50.87
CA ILE A 34 42.32 54.71 -50.39
C ILE A 34 41.79 54.27 -49.04
N ALA A 35 42.21 54.94 -47.97
CA ALA A 35 41.75 54.63 -46.62
C ALA A 35 40.38 55.26 -46.34
N VAL A 36 39.51 54.53 -45.64
CA VAL A 36 38.24 55.03 -45.12
C VAL A 36 38.40 55.25 -43.62
N LEU A 37 38.27 56.49 -43.17
CA LEU A 37 38.37 56.85 -41.77
C LEU A 37 37.00 56.89 -41.11
N ARG A 38 36.97 56.58 -39.81
CA ARG A 38 35.76 56.64 -39.00
C ARG A 38 35.26 58.08 -38.83
N ASP A 39 36.19 59.02 -38.68
CA ASP A 39 35.91 60.41 -38.36
C ASP A 39 37.03 61.35 -38.88
N ASP A 40 36.71 62.63 -39.04
CA ASP A 40 37.61 63.68 -39.52
C ASP A 40 38.79 63.97 -38.57
N SER A 41 38.62 63.65 -37.29
CA SER A 41 39.63 63.87 -36.25
C SER A 41 40.94 63.09 -36.45
N PHE A 42 40.95 62.06 -37.30
CA PHE A 42 42.11 61.19 -37.53
C PHE A 42 42.95 61.57 -38.75
N ILE A 43 42.53 62.57 -39.53
CA ILE A 43 43.18 62.96 -40.79
C ILE A 43 44.67 63.28 -40.58
N ASP A 44 44.99 64.15 -39.63
CA ASP A 44 46.38 64.57 -39.38
C ASP A 44 47.26 63.41 -38.92
N GLY A 45 46.72 62.48 -38.14
CA GLY A 45 47.44 61.28 -37.69
C GLY A 45 47.82 60.36 -38.84
N VAL A 46 46.89 60.14 -39.77
CA VAL A 46 47.08 59.26 -40.94
C VAL A 46 48.04 59.88 -41.96
N LEU A 47 47.93 61.18 -42.19
CA LEU A 47 48.77 61.88 -43.16
C LEU A 47 50.23 62.04 -42.68
N ASN A 48 50.45 62.20 -41.37
CA ASN A 48 51.79 62.30 -40.80
C ASN A 48 52.57 60.97 -40.85
N ASP A 49 51.87 59.82 -40.85
CA ASP A 49 52.48 58.51 -41.05
C ASP A 49 53.04 58.33 -42.48
N GLY A 50 52.58 59.15 -43.44
CA GLY A 50 53.14 59.25 -44.79
C GLY A 50 52.89 58.04 -45.70
N ARG A 51 52.14 57.03 -45.24
CA ARG A 51 51.83 55.79 -45.97
C ARG A 51 50.58 55.91 -46.85
N VAL A 52 49.67 56.82 -46.51
CA VAL A 52 48.38 57.01 -47.21
C VAL A 52 48.29 58.44 -47.72
N ASN A 53 48.03 58.58 -49.02
CA ASN A 53 47.92 59.88 -49.68
C ASN A 53 46.48 60.24 -50.07
N TYR A 54 45.57 59.26 -50.04
CA TYR A 54 44.16 59.40 -50.38
C TYR A 54 43.31 58.81 -49.27
N LEU A 55 42.41 59.62 -48.71
CA LEU A 55 41.50 59.15 -47.68
C LEU A 55 40.10 59.74 -47.82
N TYR A 56 39.11 58.94 -47.45
CA TYR A 56 37.72 59.35 -47.31
C TYR A 56 37.35 59.39 -45.84
N THR A 57 36.67 60.45 -45.46
CA THR A 57 35.96 60.55 -44.20
C THR A 57 34.45 60.65 -44.48
N PRO A 58 33.59 60.60 -43.46
CA PRO A 58 32.15 60.74 -43.66
C PRO A 58 31.74 62.05 -44.36
N THR A 59 32.57 63.10 -44.29
CA THR A 59 32.21 64.45 -44.73
C THR A 59 33.07 64.98 -45.88
N GLN A 60 34.27 64.44 -46.09
CA GLN A 60 35.23 64.96 -47.07
C GLN A 60 36.14 63.88 -47.66
N ASN A 61 36.67 64.18 -48.83
CA ASN A 61 37.78 63.47 -49.44
C ASN A 61 39.03 64.34 -49.32
N VAL A 62 40.10 63.77 -48.77
CA VAL A 62 41.39 64.45 -48.58
C VAL A 62 42.46 63.76 -49.41
N VAL A 63 43.19 64.57 -50.17
CA VAL A 63 44.36 64.14 -50.93
C VAL A 63 45.57 64.93 -50.43
N ALA A 64 46.57 64.23 -49.92
CA ALA A 64 47.83 64.82 -49.49
C ALA A 64 48.97 64.31 -50.36
N GLN A 65 49.76 65.22 -50.91
CA GLN A 65 50.90 64.86 -51.73
C GLN A 65 52.04 65.85 -51.51
N ARG A 66 53.26 65.34 -51.35
CA ARG A 66 54.45 66.20 -51.36
C ARG A 66 54.72 66.73 -52.75
N SER A 67 54.98 68.02 -52.86
CA SER A 67 55.34 68.65 -54.14
C SER A 67 56.52 67.93 -54.77
N ARG A 68 56.44 67.68 -56.08
CA ARG A 68 57.54 67.08 -56.85
C ARG A 68 58.69 68.07 -57.12
N TYR A 69 58.45 69.36 -56.88
CA TYR A 69 59.36 70.46 -57.18
C TYR A 69 59.60 71.32 -55.93
N GLY A 70 60.78 71.96 -55.83
CA GLY A 70 61.17 72.79 -54.68
C GLY A 70 61.45 71.98 -53.40
N ASN A 71 61.18 72.57 -52.24
CA ASN A 71 61.46 72.00 -50.90
C ASN A 71 60.58 70.79 -50.52
N ARG A 72 59.83 70.21 -51.48
CA ARG A 72 58.97 69.03 -51.30
C ARG A 72 57.97 69.17 -50.14
N GLU A 73 57.39 70.35 -50.00
CA GLU A 73 56.36 70.64 -49.01
C GLU A 73 55.11 69.78 -49.23
N LEU A 74 54.44 69.40 -48.14
CA LEU A 74 53.21 68.64 -48.18
C LEU A 74 52.05 69.57 -48.59
N VAL A 75 51.39 69.26 -49.69
CA VAL A 75 50.20 69.98 -50.16
C VAL A 75 48.98 69.12 -49.92
N MET A 76 47.99 69.67 -49.21
CA MET A 76 46.71 69.01 -48.95
C MET A 76 45.59 69.65 -49.76
N ARG A 77 44.72 68.83 -50.32
CA ARG A 77 43.49 69.25 -51.01
C ARG A 77 42.31 68.52 -50.41
N ASN A 78 41.38 69.29 -49.83
CA ASN A 78 40.16 68.75 -49.24
C ASN A 78 38.97 69.10 -50.14
N LYS A 79 38.14 68.11 -50.44
CA LYS A 79 36.87 68.30 -51.16
C LYS A 79 35.75 67.78 -50.28
N SER A 80 34.80 68.65 -49.92
CA SER A 80 33.59 68.24 -49.20
C SER A 80 32.74 67.30 -50.06
N MET A 81 32.31 66.19 -49.48
CA MET A 81 31.42 65.22 -50.13
C MET A 81 29.98 65.69 -50.00
N SER A 82 29.33 66.07 -51.11
CA SER A 82 27.90 66.42 -51.06
C SER A 82 27.06 65.18 -50.74
N GLY A 83 26.00 65.33 -49.93
CA GLY A 83 25.07 64.25 -49.54
C GLY A 83 24.34 63.52 -50.69
N LYS A 84 24.62 63.86 -51.96
CA LYS A 84 24.18 63.08 -53.13
C LYS A 84 24.92 61.75 -53.27
N VAL A 85 26.16 61.64 -52.79
CA VAL A 85 26.95 60.38 -52.90
C VAL A 85 26.40 59.29 -51.96
N ALA A 86 25.87 59.67 -50.79
CA ALA A 86 25.21 58.74 -49.87
C ALA A 86 23.93 58.12 -50.48
N ARG A 87 23.20 58.86 -51.31
CA ARG A 87 21.97 58.39 -51.99
C ARG A 87 22.21 57.28 -53.01
N VAL A 88 23.41 57.21 -53.59
CA VAL A 88 23.76 56.18 -54.58
C VAL A 88 24.16 54.86 -53.91
N LEU A 89 24.57 54.89 -52.64
CA LEU A 89 25.11 53.73 -51.92
C LEU A 89 24.20 53.23 -50.79
N GLY A 90 23.19 53.99 -50.38
CA GLY A 90 22.29 53.57 -49.32
C GLY A 90 20.94 54.26 -49.41
N ALA A 91 19.91 53.45 -49.63
CA ALA A 91 18.49 53.78 -49.51
C ALA A 91 17.89 54.71 -50.58
N GLY A 92 16.95 54.13 -51.34
CA GLY A 92 15.77 54.85 -51.83
C GLY A 92 15.74 55.16 -53.31
N ASP A 93 15.59 54.12 -54.14
CA ASP A 93 14.77 54.30 -55.35
C ASP A 93 13.31 54.36 -54.89
N SER A 94 12.74 55.57 -54.93
CA SER A 94 11.35 55.87 -54.63
C SER A 94 10.34 55.22 -55.59
N SER A 95 10.78 54.32 -56.47
CA SER A 95 9.95 53.59 -57.43
C SER A 95 9.52 52.18 -56.97
N ASN A 96 10.05 51.67 -55.84
CA ASN A 96 9.73 50.33 -55.30
C ASN A 96 8.97 50.34 -53.96
N THR A 97 8.35 51.47 -53.61
CA THR A 97 7.58 51.61 -52.36
C THR A 97 6.27 50.81 -52.38
N GLU A 98 5.63 50.67 -53.53
CA GLU A 98 4.35 49.93 -53.64
C GLU A 98 4.53 48.42 -53.40
N GLY A 99 5.59 47.81 -53.93
CA GLY A 99 5.89 46.39 -53.70
C GLY A 99 6.21 46.10 -52.23
N GLN A 100 7.01 46.96 -51.59
CA GLN A 100 7.31 46.82 -50.16
C GLN A 100 6.08 47.02 -49.27
N VAL A 101 5.18 47.94 -49.63
CA VAL A 101 3.92 48.14 -48.90
C VAL A 101 2.99 46.94 -49.09
N HIS A 102 2.90 46.37 -50.30
CA HIS A 102 2.10 45.18 -50.56
C HIS A 102 2.60 43.96 -49.77
N ASP A 103 3.91 43.71 -49.78
CA ASP A 103 4.53 42.61 -49.01
C ASP A 103 4.29 42.78 -47.50
N LEU A 104 4.36 44.00 -46.97
CA LEU A 104 4.05 44.28 -45.57
C LEU A 104 2.56 44.08 -45.26
N GLN A 105 1.66 44.48 -46.16
CA GLN A 105 0.22 44.25 -45.99
C GLN A 105 -0.13 42.77 -45.99
N GLU A 106 0.47 41.97 -46.88
CA GLU A 106 0.29 40.52 -46.92
C GLU A 106 0.78 39.85 -45.62
N ARG A 107 1.96 40.24 -45.14
CA ARG A 107 2.49 39.75 -43.85
C ARG A 107 1.60 40.11 -42.66
N ILE A 108 0.96 41.29 -42.67
CA ILE A 108 0.00 41.69 -41.63
C ILE A 108 -1.26 40.84 -41.70
N GLN A 109 -1.81 40.60 -42.89
CA GLN A 109 -2.99 39.75 -43.06
C GLN A 109 -2.72 38.31 -42.62
N ASP A 110 -1.57 37.75 -42.99
CA ASP A 110 -1.13 36.43 -42.54
C ASP A 110 -1.00 36.34 -41.02
N ALA A 111 -0.43 37.37 -40.39
CA ALA A 111 -0.32 37.44 -38.94
C ALA A 111 -1.70 37.50 -38.27
N GLN A 112 -2.66 38.22 -38.86
CA GLN A 112 -4.04 38.27 -38.36
C GLN A 112 -4.80 36.95 -38.51
N VAL A 113 -4.59 36.21 -39.60
CA VAL A 113 -5.18 34.88 -39.78
C VAL A 113 -4.61 33.90 -38.76
N ARG A 114 -3.30 33.91 -38.54
CA ARG A 114 -2.65 33.10 -37.49
C ARG A 114 -3.13 33.48 -36.09
N GLY A 115 -3.29 34.78 -35.81
CA GLY A 115 -3.85 35.27 -34.55
C GLY A 115 -5.24 34.67 -34.28
N ARG A 116 -6.15 34.74 -35.27
CA ARG A 116 -7.49 34.15 -35.15
C ARG A 116 -7.47 32.63 -34.96
N GLN A 117 -6.56 31.92 -35.63
CA GLN A 117 -6.41 30.47 -35.43
C GLN A 117 -5.93 30.12 -34.02
N ILE A 118 -5.01 30.92 -33.47
CA ILE A 118 -4.54 30.76 -32.09
C ILE A 118 -5.68 31.04 -31.11
N ASP A 119 -6.49 32.07 -31.33
CA ASP A 119 -7.63 32.40 -30.47
C ASP A 119 -8.64 31.24 -30.39
N VAL A 120 -8.96 30.61 -31.53
CA VAL A 120 -9.85 29.42 -31.56
C VAL A 120 -9.23 28.23 -30.81
N GLN A 121 -7.91 28.04 -30.91
CA GLN A 121 -7.22 26.99 -30.16
C GLN A 121 -7.23 27.27 -28.66
N ILE A 122 -7.05 28.53 -28.25
CA ILE A 122 -7.12 28.95 -26.85
C ILE A 122 -8.51 28.65 -26.29
N GLU A 123 -9.57 29.01 -27.01
CA GLU A 123 -10.95 28.74 -26.60
C GLU A 123 -11.20 27.22 -26.44
N SER A 124 -10.76 26.41 -27.41
CA SER A 124 -10.88 24.95 -27.31
C SER A 124 -10.12 24.36 -26.11
N VAL A 125 -8.94 24.90 -25.80
CA VAL A 125 -8.15 24.46 -24.63
C VAL A 125 -8.82 24.90 -23.34
N GLN A 126 -9.42 26.10 -23.29
CA GLN A 126 -10.18 26.58 -22.14
C GLN A 126 -11.39 25.69 -21.86
N ASP A 127 -12.15 25.31 -22.90
CA ASP A 127 -13.28 24.40 -22.75
C ASP A 127 -12.87 23.04 -22.17
N LYS A 128 -11.76 22.49 -22.68
CA LYS A 128 -11.17 21.23 -22.15
C LYS A 128 -10.72 21.40 -20.70
N ALA A 129 -10.11 22.53 -20.34
CA ALA A 129 -9.68 22.80 -18.98
C ALA A 129 -10.88 22.86 -18.02
N VAL A 130 -11.98 23.51 -18.43
CA VAL A 130 -13.22 23.55 -17.65
C VAL A 130 -13.85 22.17 -17.51
N ALA A 131 -13.86 21.36 -18.58
CA ALA A 131 -14.37 19.99 -18.53
C ALA A 131 -13.55 19.11 -17.55
N LEU A 132 -12.22 19.15 -17.65
CA LEU A 132 -11.33 18.42 -16.75
C LEU A 132 -11.46 18.88 -15.29
N GLN A 133 -11.69 20.17 -15.06
CA GLN A 133 -11.92 20.69 -13.71
C GLN A 133 -13.23 20.14 -13.10
N LYS A 134 -14.28 19.98 -13.91
CA LYS A 134 -15.53 19.34 -13.47
C LYS A 134 -15.33 17.87 -13.13
N GLU A 135 -14.64 17.12 -14.00
CA GLU A 135 -14.33 15.70 -13.76
C GLU A 135 -13.49 15.52 -12.48
N LEU A 136 -12.48 16.38 -12.27
CA LEU A 136 -11.67 16.36 -11.07
C LEU A 136 -12.49 16.67 -9.80
N GLY A 137 -13.53 17.50 -9.91
CA GLY A 137 -14.52 17.70 -8.86
C GLY A 137 -15.27 16.42 -8.50
N VAL A 138 -15.80 15.72 -9.50
CA VAL A 138 -16.52 14.43 -9.30
C VAL A 138 -15.60 13.39 -8.66
N VAL A 139 -14.37 13.25 -9.15
CA VAL A 139 -13.39 12.31 -8.60
C VAL A 139 -13.05 12.63 -7.14
N LYS A 140 -12.95 13.91 -6.77
CA LYS A 140 -12.74 14.31 -5.37
C LYS A 140 -13.92 13.94 -4.47
N GLU A 141 -15.15 14.17 -4.92
CA GLU A 141 -16.34 13.78 -4.16
C GLU A 141 -16.42 12.26 -3.98
N GLU A 142 -16.08 11.48 -5.01
CA GLU A 142 -16.02 10.02 -4.92
C GLU A 142 -14.92 9.55 -3.97
N ALA A 143 -13.75 10.19 -3.99
CA ALA A 143 -12.66 9.91 -3.06
C ALA A 143 -13.07 10.16 -1.60
N ASP A 144 -13.81 11.25 -1.32
CA ASP A 144 -14.31 11.54 0.02
C ASP A 144 -15.39 10.55 0.46
N LYS A 145 -16.30 10.16 -0.44
CA LYS A 145 -17.28 9.09 -0.19
C LYS A 145 -16.58 7.76 0.14
N PHE A 146 -15.53 7.41 -0.61
CA PHE A 146 -14.74 6.21 -0.41
C PHE A 146 -14.01 6.24 0.93
N LYS A 147 -13.38 7.36 1.28
CA LYS A 147 -12.74 7.57 2.58
C LYS A 147 -13.73 7.39 3.74
N GLY A 148 -14.93 7.94 3.60
CA GLY A 148 -16.03 7.73 4.56
C GLY A 148 -16.48 6.26 4.67
N ALA A 149 -16.55 5.55 3.54
CA ALA A 149 -16.88 4.12 3.51
C ALA A 149 -15.80 3.26 4.20
N VAL A 150 -14.52 3.54 3.97
CA VAL A 150 -13.40 2.86 4.63
C VAL A 150 -13.44 3.06 6.15
N GLN A 151 -13.67 4.30 6.62
CA GLN A 151 -13.82 4.56 8.05
C GLN A 151 -15.01 3.81 8.67
N ARG A 152 -16.16 3.76 7.97
CA ARG A 152 -17.31 2.96 8.40
C ARG A 152 -16.98 1.48 8.49
N ARG A 153 -16.27 0.95 7.49
CA ARG A 153 -15.82 -0.45 7.47
C ARG A 153 -14.92 -0.76 8.67
N PHE A 154 -13.91 0.06 8.95
CA PHE A 154 -13.05 -0.12 10.12
C PHE A 154 -13.83 -0.13 11.44
N ARG A 155 -14.81 0.78 11.61
CA ARG A 155 -15.68 0.80 12.80
C ARG A 155 -16.54 -0.46 12.92
N LEU A 156 -17.06 -0.96 11.80
CA LEU A 156 -17.86 -2.19 11.78
C LEU A 156 -17.00 -3.43 12.06
N GLU A 157 -15.80 -3.52 11.48
CA GLU A 157 -14.85 -4.60 11.76
C GLU A 157 -14.45 -4.62 13.24
N ALA A 158 -14.19 -3.46 13.85
CA ALA A 158 -13.95 -3.36 15.29
C ALA A 158 -15.15 -3.87 16.12
N LYS A 159 -16.38 -3.47 15.77
CA LYS A 159 -17.60 -3.98 16.44
C LYS A 159 -17.82 -5.48 16.26
N ILE A 160 -17.50 -6.02 15.08
CA ILE A 160 -17.58 -7.46 14.83
C ILE A 160 -16.54 -8.19 15.69
N ALA A 161 -15.33 -7.65 15.81
CA ALA A 161 -14.29 -8.23 16.65
C ALA A 161 -14.68 -8.25 18.13
N THR A 162 -15.26 -7.16 18.66
CA THR A 162 -15.75 -7.15 20.05
C THR A 162 -16.87 -8.16 20.24
N LYS A 163 -17.89 -8.17 19.35
CA LYS A 163 -18.98 -9.15 19.45
C LYS A 163 -18.52 -10.60 19.34
N ARG A 164 -17.47 -10.88 18.57
CA ARG A 164 -16.88 -12.23 18.49
C ARG A 164 -16.23 -12.64 19.81
N ARG A 165 -15.58 -11.72 20.52
CA ARG A 165 -15.04 -11.97 21.86
C ARG A 165 -16.17 -12.22 22.86
N ASP A 166 -17.16 -11.33 22.91
CA ASP A 166 -18.31 -11.47 23.81
C ASP A 166 -19.03 -12.82 23.62
N LEU A 167 -19.15 -13.29 22.37
CA LEU A 167 -19.76 -14.58 22.03
C LEU A 167 -18.87 -15.75 22.47
N ALA A 168 -17.55 -15.64 22.30
CA ALA A 168 -16.60 -16.64 22.79
C ALA A 168 -16.67 -16.77 24.32
N ASP A 169 -16.65 -15.65 25.03
CA ASP A 169 -16.75 -15.60 26.50
C ASP A 169 -18.09 -16.17 26.97
N ALA A 170 -19.20 -15.85 26.30
CA ALA A 170 -20.51 -16.40 26.62
C ALA A 170 -20.58 -17.92 26.40
N LYS A 171 -19.93 -18.44 25.36
CA LYS A 171 -19.84 -19.89 25.11
C LYS A 171 -18.97 -20.60 26.14
N GLU A 172 -17.86 -19.99 26.54
CA GLU A 172 -16.99 -20.52 27.60
C GLU A 172 -17.76 -20.59 28.92
N PHE A 173 -18.43 -19.51 29.31
CA PHE A 173 -19.25 -19.47 30.51
C PHE A 173 -20.40 -20.49 30.49
N GLN A 174 -21.07 -20.67 29.34
CA GLN A 174 -22.07 -21.72 29.18
C GLN A 174 -21.46 -23.12 29.34
N GLY A 175 -20.31 -23.37 28.71
CA GLY A 175 -19.58 -24.63 28.83
C GLY A 175 -19.15 -24.93 30.27
N GLU A 176 -18.65 -23.94 31.00
CA GLU A 176 -18.32 -24.06 32.42
C GLU A 176 -19.55 -24.37 33.27
N ARG A 177 -20.67 -23.69 33.03
CA ARG A 177 -21.92 -23.93 33.77
C ARG A 177 -22.50 -25.31 33.51
N GLU A 178 -22.42 -25.81 32.28
CA GLU A 178 -22.82 -27.17 31.94
C GLU A 178 -21.91 -28.22 32.57
N ARG A 179 -20.58 -28.00 32.54
CA ARG A 179 -19.61 -28.86 33.23
C ARG A 179 -19.86 -28.91 34.74
N ALA A 180 -20.15 -27.77 35.37
CA ALA A 180 -20.49 -27.70 36.78
C ALA A 180 -21.76 -28.52 37.11
N LYS A 181 -22.82 -28.38 36.30
CA LYS A 181 -24.04 -29.18 36.45
C LYS A 181 -23.79 -30.68 36.27
N LEU A 182 -22.96 -31.07 35.31
CA LEU A 182 -22.58 -32.48 35.12
C LEU A 182 -21.80 -33.04 36.30
N LEU A 183 -20.89 -32.24 36.88
CA LEU A 183 -20.15 -32.62 38.09
C LEU A 183 -21.07 -32.79 39.30
N GLU A 184 -22.06 -31.91 39.50
CA GLU A 184 -23.05 -32.11 40.56
C GLU A 184 -23.86 -33.38 40.35
N ARG A 185 -24.38 -33.62 39.14
CA ARG A 185 -25.10 -34.86 38.84
C ARG A 185 -24.24 -36.11 39.06
N GLN A 186 -22.96 -36.06 38.73
CA GLN A 186 -22.04 -37.17 39.01
C GLN A 186 -21.89 -37.41 40.52
N LYS A 187 -21.79 -36.35 41.34
CA LYS A 187 -21.76 -36.47 42.80
C LYS A 187 -23.05 -37.09 43.34
N ASP A 188 -24.20 -36.68 42.83
CA ASP A 188 -25.49 -37.24 43.25
C ASP A 188 -25.60 -38.73 42.91
N VAL A 189 -25.19 -39.12 41.69
CA VAL A 189 -25.17 -40.54 41.28
C VAL A 189 -24.20 -41.36 42.14
N LEU A 190 -23.04 -40.81 42.49
CA LEU A 190 -22.11 -41.48 43.39
C LEU A 190 -22.70 -41.62 44.81
N ALA A 191 -23.37 -40.59 45.31
CA ALA A 191 -24.04 -40.63 46.60
C ALA A 191 -25.14 -41.70 46.66
N THR A 192 -25.99 -41.78 45.61
CA THR A 192 -27.04 -42.82 45.54
C THR A 192 -26.44 -44.22 45.41
N ARG A 193 -25.35 -44.40 44.66
CA ARG A 193 -24.63 -45.68 44.61
C ARG A 193 -24.06 -46.10 45.96
N VAL A 194 -23.45 -45.18 46.70
CA VAL A 194 -22.95 -45.48 48.05
C VAL A 194 -24.12 -45.85 48.98
N GLN A 195 -25.24 -45.14 48.90
CA GLN A 195 -26.41 -45.42 49.71
C GLN A 195 -27.03 -46.79 49.40
N THR A 196 -27.23 -47.12 48.13
CA THR A 196 -27.74 -48.43 47.70
C THR A 196 -26.81 -49.58 48.09
N VAL A 197 -25.48 -49.39 48.04
CA VAL A 197 -24.52 -50.38 48.54
C VAL A 197 -24.65 -50.56 50.06
N LYS A 198 -24.82 -49.48 50.83
CA LYS A 198 -25.06 -49.59 52.28
C LYS A 198 -26.34 -50.33 52.60
N GLU A 199 -27.42 -50.05 51.88
CA GLU A 199 -28.71 -50.73 52.04
C GLU A 199 -28.60 -52.21 51.66
N ALA A 200 -27.91 -52.54 50.56
CA ALA A 200 -27.65 -53.92 50.17
C ALA A 200 -26.79 -54.68 51.21
N MET A 201 -25.79 -54.03 51.80
CA MET A 201 -24.99 -54.61 52.89
C MET A 201 -25.81 -54.85 54.14
N ALA A 202 -26.71 -53.93 54.51
CA ALA A 202 -27.62 -54.10 55.64
C ALA A 202 -28.57 -55.29 55.41
N LEU A 203 -29.19 -55.37 54.23
CA LEU A 203 -30.04 -56.50 53.84
C LEU A 203 -29.29 -57.83 53.84
N ALA A 204 -28.06 -57.87 53.32
CA ALA A 204 -27.23 -59.07 53.35
C ALA A 204 -26.96 -59.52 54.79
N LYS A 205 -26.70 -58.57 55.71
CA LYS A 205 -26.52 -58.86 57.12
C LYS A 205 -27.80 -59.42 57.74
N ASP A 206 -28.96 -58.80 57.51
CA ASP A 206 -30.24 -59.25 58.02
C ASP A 206 -30.60 -60.66 57.52
N VAL A 207 -30.33 -60.95 56.24
CA VAL A 207 -30.50 -62.30 55.66
C VAL A 207 -29.58 -63.31 56.34
N THR A 208 -28.30 -62.98 56.56
CA THR A 208 -27.37 -63.89 57.27
C THR A 208 -27.79 -64.14 58.72
N GLU A 209 -28.31 -63.13 59.42
CA GLU A 209 -28.82 -63.29 60.78
C GLU A 209 -30.10 -64.14 60.80
N ALA A 210 -31.01 -63.94 59.85
CA ALA A 210 -32.22 -64.75 59.71
C ALA A 210 -31.90 -66.22 59.38
N GLN A 211 -30.92 -66.44 58.49
CA GLN A 211 -30.41 -67.78 58.16
C GLN A 211 -29.87 -68.47 59.41
N ARG A 212 -29.03 -67.77 60.18
CA ARG A 212 -28.49 -68.29 61.44
C ARG A 212 -29.58 -68.66 62.45
N ARG A 213 -30.60 -67.80 62.61
CA ARG A 213 -31.75 -68.11 63.49
C ARG A 213 -32.54 -69.32 63.00
N TYR A 214 -32.69 -69.48 61.69
CA TYR A 214 -33.34 -70.65 61.11
C TYR A 214 -32.53 -71.93 61.38
N ASP A 215 -31.21 -71.89 61.19
CA ASP A 215 -30.31 -73.01 61.45
C ASP A 215 -30.31 -73.39 62.95
N GLU A 216 -30.26 -72.41 63.85
CA GLU A 216 -30.36 -72.62 65.30
C GLU A 216 -31.72 -73.27 65.67
N ALA A 217 -32.83 -72.82 65.07
CA ALA A 217 -34.15 -73.40 65.29
C ALA A 217 -34.27 -74.82 64.70
N ALA A 218 -33.67 -75.09 63.54
CA ALA A 218 -33.64 -76.40 62.91
C ALA A 218 -32.87 -77.41 63.77
N LEU A 219 -31.72 -77.00 64.34
CA LEU A 219 -30.92 -77.82 65.26
C LEU A 219 -31.71 -78.16 66.54
N LEU A 220 -32.43 -77.20 67.12
CA LEU A 220 -33.27 -77.46 68.30
C LEU A 220 -34.39 -78.48 68.01
N ARG A 221 -35.02 -78.39 66.83
CA ARG A 221 -36.03 -79.38 66.42
C ARG A 221 -35.42 -80.76 66.22
N LEU A 222 -34.23 -80.85 65.64
CA LEU A 222 -33.54 -82.11 65.44
C LEU A 222 -33.13 -82.76 66.76
N ASN A 223 -32.60 -81.97 67.70
CA ASN A 223 -32.28 -82.45 69.06
C ASN A 223 -33.53 -82.94 69.79
N ALA A 224 -34.64 -82.19 69.74
CA ALA A 224 -35.89 -82.63 70.35
C ALA A 224 -36.44 -83.93 69.73
N GLN A 225 -36.25 -84.15 68.42
CA GLN A 225 -36.61 -85.41 67.77
C GLN A 225 -35.73 -86.57 68.24
N LEU A 226 -34.42 -86.35 68.40
CA LEU A 226 -33.50 -87.34 68.95
C LEU A 226 -33.88 -87.71 70.40
N ASP A 227 -34.18 -86.71 71.25
CA ASP A 227 -34.62 -86.95 72.63
C ASP A 227 -35.90 -87.80 72.68
N VAL A 228 -36.85 -87.56 71.75
CA VAL A 228 -38.08 -88.36 71.62
C VAL A 228 -37.77 -89.78 71.14
N GLU A 229 -36.87 -89.95 70.18
CA GLU A 229 -36.44 -91.29 69.72
C GLU A 229 -35.74 -92.08 70.83
N GLU A 230 -34.88 -91.42 71.63
CA GLU A 230 -34.23 -92.02 72.79
C GLU A 230 -35.25 -92.43 73.85
N ALA A 231 -36.23 -91.57 74.16
CA ALA A 231 -37.34 -91.91 75.05
C ALA A 231 -38.17 -93.08 74.52
N HIS A 232 -38.46 -93.12 73.22
CA HIS A 232 -39.14 -94.26 72.60
C HIS A 232 -38.32 -95.56 72.67
N ARG A 233 -37.00 -95.48 72.50
CA ARG A 233 -36.11 -96.64 72.67
C ARG A 233 -36.14 -97.13 74.12
N ALA A 234 -36.03 -96.23 75.09
CA ALA A 234 -36.12 -96.57 76.51
C ALA A 234 -37.47 -97.21 76.88
N VAL A 235 -38.59 -96.71 76.34
CA VAL A 235 -39.91 -97.32 76.55
C VAL A 235 -40.01 -98.71 75.92
N LYS A 236 -39.44 -98.91 74.72
CA LYS A 236 -39.38 -100.24 74.11
C LYS A 236 -38.59 -101.22 74.97
N GLU A 237 -37.42 -100.82 75.46
CA GLU A 237 -36.61 -101.64 76.37
C GLU A 237 -37.38 -101.98 77.65
N ALA A 238 -38.00 -100.98 78.30
CA ALA A 238 -38.83 -101.20 79.48
C ALA A 238 -40.03 -102.13 79.20
N SER A 239 -40.68 -102.02 78.03
CA SER A 239 -41.78 -102.91 77.65
C SER A 239 -41.33 -104.36 77.44
N VAL A 240 -40.13 -104.55 76.88
CA VAL A 240 -39.53 -105.89 76.71
C VAL A 240 -39.26 -106.49 78.08
N ASP A 241 -38.74 -105.70 79.02
CA ASP A 241 -38.49 -106.17 80.38
C ASP A 241 -39.80 -106.47 81.14
N LEU A 242 -40.84 -105.64 80.98
CA LEU A 242 -42.17 -105.90 81.55
C LEU A 242 -42.75 -107.23 81.05
N GLY A 243 -42.65 -107.51 79.75
CA GLY A 243 -43.08 -108.80 79.19
C GLY A 243 -42.30 -110.00 79.74
N LYS A 244 -41.00 -109.84 80.06
CA LYS A 244 -40.23 -110.88 80.76
C LYS A 244 -40.74 -111.09 82.18
N TYR A 245 -41.10 -110.03 82.90
CA TYR A 245 -41.67 -110.14 84.23
C TYR A 245 -43.07 -110.76 84.21
N GLU A 246 -43.91 -110.44 83.23
CA GLU A 246 -45.22 -111.07 83.04
C GLU A 246 -45.09 -112.57 82.74
N LEU A 247 -44.16 -112.97 81.87
CA LEU A 247 -43.84 -114.38 81.64
C LEU A 247 -43.36 -115.08 82.92
N ALA A 248 -42.48 -114.44 83.68
CA ALA A 248 -42.02 -114.98 84.97
C ALA A 248 -43.16 -115.09 86.00
N LEU A 249 -44.13 -114.17 85.97
CA LEU A 249 -45.32 -114.20 86.81
C LEU A 249 -46.26 -115.34 86.41
N GLU A 250 -46.50 -115.53 85.11
CA GLU A 250 -47.28 -116.67 84.61
C GLU A 250 -46.62 -118.01 84.95
N GLU A 251 -45.28 -118.09 84.87
CA GLU A 251 -44.53 -119.27 85.30
C GLU A 251 -44.63 -119.51 86.80
N ALA A 252 -44.58 -118.45 87.62
CA ALA A 252 -44.77 -118.52 89.05
C ALA A 252 -46.20 -118.94 89.44
N ASP A 253 -47.23 -118.42 88.76
CA ASP A 253 -48.62 -118.82 88.95
C ASP A 253 -48.85 -120.28 88.52
N ARG A 254 -48.24 -120.72 87.40
CA ARG A 254 -48.26 -122.15 87.02
C ARG A 254 -47.57 -123.02 88.06
N ALA A 255 -46.44 -122.59 88.61
CA ALA A 255 -45.75 -123.29 89.70
C ALA A 255 -46.59 -123.31 90.98
N PHE A 256 -47.32 -122.24 91.29
CA PHE A 256 -48.20 -122.14 92.45
C PHE A 256 -49.43 -123.07 92.33
N VAL A 257 -50.04 -123.14 91.14
CA VAL A 257 -51.12 -124.11 90.85
C VAL A 257 -50.59 -125.54 90.96
N TYR A 258 -49.40 -125.82 90.43
CA TYR A 258 -48.76 -127.14 90.54
C TYR A 258 -48.42 -127.54 91.99
N ALA A 259 -48.13 -126.57 92.86
CA ALA A 259 -47.89 -126.78 94.29
C ALA A 259 -49.17 -126.93 95.13
N LYS A 260 -50.34 -126.55 94.59
CA LYS A 260 -51.66 -126.68 95.25
C LYS A 260 -52.32 -128.04 94.96
N ASP A 261 -51.93 -128.68 93.86
CA ASP A 261 -52.45 -129.97 93.39
C ASP A 261 -51.55 -131.18 93.74
N ASN A 262 -50.47 -130.97 94.52
CA ASN A 262 -49.65 -132.01 95.17
C ASN A 262 -49.70 -131.87 96.69
#